data_AF-A0A967YZ49-F1
#
_entry.id   AF-A0A967YZ49-F1
#
_cell.length_a   1.000
_cell.length_b   1.000
_cell.length_c   1.000
_cell.angle_alpha   90.00
_cell.angle_beta   90.00
_cell.angle_gamma   90.00
#
_symmetry.space_group_name_H-M   'P 1'
#
loop_
_entity.id
_entity.type
_entity.pdbx_description
1 polymer ?
#
loop_
_entity_poly.entity_id
_entity_poly.type
_entity_poly.pdbx_seq_one_letter_code
_entity_poly.pdbx_strand_id
1 'polypeptide(L)'
;MKESTLLTADAIINLVLGLPLLLVPDVVFGILKLPIGESLFLPTVLGGILIGIGIALLIERFRDSLGLAGLGLEGAIVINVFGAGALATWLVRDGSNIPTLGYSVLWMVAAAVLGVSIIESFTKLKQRTA
;
A
#
# COMPACT_ATOMS: atom_id res chain seq x y z
N MET A 1 1.00 -14.52 -23.55
CA MET A 1 0.68 -14.95 -22.16
C MET A 1 -0.75 -14.57 -21.86
N LYS A 2 -1.48 -15.35 -21.05
CA LYS A 2 -2.83 -14.97 -20.61
C LYS A 2 -2.71 -13.81 -19.60
N GLU A 3 -3.59 -12.82 -19.68
CA GLU A 3 -3.64 -11.63 -18.81
C GLU A 3 -3.62 -12.00 -17.31
N SER A 4 -4.37 -13.04 -16.93
CA SER A 4 -4.39 -13.60 -15.56
C SER A 4 -3.01 -14.05 -15.04
N THR A 5 -2.14 -14.57 -15.91
CA THR A 5 -0.78 -15.00 -15.54
C THR A 5 0.12 -13.80 -15.25
N LEU A 6 -0.02 -12.71 -16.01
CA LEU A 6 0.74 -11.48 -15.80
C LEU A 6 0.32 -10.81 -14.48
N LEU A 7 -0.99 -10.68 -14.23
CA LEU A 7 -1.51 -10.12 -12.97
C LEU A 7 -1.04 -10.94 -11.75
N THR A 8 -1.04 -12.27 -11.86
CA THR A 8 -0.57 -13.14 -10.77
C THR A 8 0.92 -12.97 -10.52
N ALA A 9 1.73 -12.92 -11.58
CA ALA A 9 3.18 -12.75 -11.44
C ALA A 9 3.52 -11.39 -10.81
N ASP A 10 2.88 -10.31 -11.28
CA ASP A 10 3.08 -8.97 -10.73
C ASP A 10 2.59 -8.88 -9.27
N ALA A 11 1.46 -9.48 -8.94
CA ALA A 11 0.98 -9.56 -7.57
C ALA A 11 2.00 -10.28 -6.64
N ILE A 12 2.55 -11.42 -7.09
CA ILE A 12 3.56 -12.16 -6.32
C ILE A 12 4.81 -11.31 -6.12
N ILE A 13 5.31 -10.66 -7.16
CA ILE A 13 6.49 -9.80 -7.07
C ILE A 13 6.26 -8.67 -6.06
N ASN A 14 5.12 -7.98 -6.15
CA ASN A 14 4.78 -6.90 -5.23
C ASN A 14 4.65 -7.39 -3.78
N LEU A 15 4.06 -8.55 -3.52
CA LEU A 15 3.97 -9.12 -2.17
C LEU A 15 5.32 -9.57 -1.63
N VAL A 16 6.13 -10.24 -2.46
CA VAL A 16 7.47 -10.72 -2.08
C VAL A 16 8.42 -9.57 -1.79
N LEU A 17 8.32 -8.46 -2.51
CA LEU A 17 9.12 -7.26 -2.25
C LEU A 17 8.55 -6.43 -1.10
N GLY A 18 7.22 -6.27 -1.05
CA GLY A 18 6.54 -5.41 -0.10
C GLY A 18 6.59 -5.93 1.34
N LEU A 19 6.40 -7.24 1.53
CA LEU A 19 6.33 -7.83 2.87
C LEU A 19 7.64 -7.68 3.67
N PRO A 20 8.83 -8.00 3.12
CA PRO A 20 10.09 -7.77 3.82
C PRO A 20 10.38 -6.28 4.05
N LEU A 21 10.06 -5.41 3.08
CA LEU A 21 10.24 -3.97 3.21
C LEU A 21 9.35 -3.35 4.31
N LEU A 22 8.14 -3.88 4.50
CA LEU A 22 7.24 -3.40 5.56
C LEU A 22 7.65 -3.92 6.95
N LEU A 23 8.09 -5.18 7.05
CA LEU A 23 8.31 -5.84 8.34
C LEU A 23 9.73 -5.70 8.87
N VAL A 24 10.74 -5.80 8.01
CA VAL A 24 12.17 -5.85 8.36
C VAL A 24 13.04 -5.10 7.33
N PRO A 25 12.76 -3.81 7.05
CA PRO A 25 13.46 -3.05 6.00
C PRO A 25 14.97 -2.92 6.23
N ASP A 26 15.40 -2.83 7.49
CA ASP A 26 16.80 -2.79 7.91
C ASP A 26 17.55 -4.07 7.51
N VAL A 27 16.94 -5.24 7.72
CA VAL A 27 17.50 -6.53 7.32
C VAL A 27 17.62 -6.62 5.81
N VAL A 28 16.58 -6.20 5.07
CA VAL A 28 16.59 -6.20 3.60
C VAL A 28 17.73 -5.33 3.07
N PHE A 29 17.87 -4.11 3.60
CA PHE A 29 18.92 -3.19 3.18
C PHE A 29 20.31 -3.71 3.53
N GLY A 30 20.47 -4.32 4.71
CA GLY A 30 21.72 -4.96 5.14
C GLY A 30 22.15 -6.12 4.23
N ILE A 31 21.22 -7.02 3.86
CA ILE A 31 21.49 -8.15 2.97
C ILE A 31 21.86 -7.66 1.56
N LEU A 32 21.09 -6.70 1.03
CA LEU A 32 21.28 -6.17 -0.32
C LEU A 32 22.41 -5.13 -0.41
N LYS A 33 23.03 -4.76 0.73
CA LYS A 33 24.04 -3.70 0.85
C LYS A 33 23.55 -2.38 0.23
N LEU A 34 22.27 -2.10 0.37
CA LEU A 34 21.68 -0.83 -0.07
C LEU A 34 22.10 0.29 0.88
N PRO A 35 22.17 1.55 0.40
CA PRO A 35 22.44 2.68 1.28
C PRO A 35 21.36 2.77 2.36
N ILE A 36 21.77 2.57 3.62
CA ILE A 36 20.90 2.74 4.78
C ILE A 36 20.77 4.26 5.00
N GLY A 37 19.60 4.81 4.72
CA GLY A 37 19.29 6.20 5.06
C GLY A 37 19.16 6.38 6.57
N GLU A 38 19.13 7.63 7.03
CA GLU A 38 18.92 7.97 8.46
C GLU A 38 17.54 7.53 8.98
N SER A 39 16.64 7.12 8.09
CA SER A 39 15.28 6.72 8.43
C SER A 39 14.79 5.56 7.57
N LEU A 40 14.06 4.64 8.19
CA LEU A 40 13.35 3.53 7.54
C LEU A 40 11.97 3.94 7.01
N PHE A 41 11.65 5.24 7.00
CA PHE A 41 10.39 5.80 6.52
C PHE A 41 10.02 5.31 5.12
N LEU A 42 10.88 5.58 4.12
CA LEU A 42 10.57 5.29 2.73
C LEU A 42 10.44 3.78 2.47
N PRO A 43 11.36 2.91 2.94
CA PRO A 43 11.19 1.46 2.82
C PRO A 43 9.88 0.94 3.43
N THR A 44 9.51 1.43 4.61
CA THR A 44 8.30 0.98 5.31
C THR A 44 7.03 1.37 4.54
N VAL A 45 6.92 2.63 4.13
CA VAL A 45 5.76 3.12 3.38
C VAL A 45 5.68 2.45 2.00
N LEU A 46 6.82 2.30 1.32
CA LEU A 46 6.89 1.57 0.05
C LEU A 46 6.45 0.12 0.21
N GLY A 47 6.89 -0.56 1.28
CA GLY A 47 6.47 -1.91 1.60
C GLY A 47 4.95 -2.04 1.73
N GLY A 48 4.33 -1.11 2.46
CA GLY A 48 2.86 -1.03 2.56
C GLY A 48 2.19 -0.86 1.20
N ILE A 49 2.65 0.11 0.40
CA ILE A 49 2.09 0.37 -0.94
C ILE A 49 2.21 -0.87 -1.83
N LEU A 50 3.37 -1.54 -1.86
CA LEU A 50 3.59 -2.75 -2.65
C LEU A 50 2.67 -3.89 -2.22
N ILE A 51 2.47 -4.09 -0.91
CA ILE A 51 1.49 -5.09 -0.44
C ILE A 51 0.08 -4.72 -0.92
N GLY A 52 -0.30 -3.44 -0.81
CA GLY A 52 -1.57 -2.95 -1.30
C GLY A 52 -1.77 -3.21 -2.80
N ILE A 53 -0.75 -2.92 -3.62
CA ILE A 53 -0.76 -3.21 -5.07
C ILE A 53 -0.92 -4.71 -5.31
N GLY A 54 -0.13 -5.54 -4.61
CA GLY A 54 -0.18 -6.99 -4.77
C GLY A 54 -1.57 -7.56 -4.46
N ILE A 55 -2.20 -7.14 -3.37
CA ILE A 55 -3.57 -7.55 -3.02
C ILE A 55 -4.57 -7.05 -4.05
N ALA A 56 -4.43 -5.80 -4.50
CA ALA A 56 -5.32 -5.21 -5.47
C ALA A 56 -5.27 -5.93 -6.83
N LEU A 57 -4.08 -6.37 -7.27
CA LEU A 57 -3.91 -7.21 -8.47
C LEU A 57 -4.51 -8.60 -8.30
N LEU A 58 -4.42 -9.20 -7.09
CA LEU A 58 -5.11 -10.46 -6.81
C LEU A 58 -6.63 -10.29 -6.88
N ILE A 59 -7.18 -9.21 -6.32
CA ILE A 59 -8.61 -8.89 -6.44
C ILE A 59 -9.01 -8.75 -7.91
N GLU A 60 -8.23 -8.03 -8.70
CA GLU A 60 -8.49 -7.86 -10.14
C GLU A 60 -8.50 -9.19 -10.89
N ARG A 61 -7.54 -10.08 -10.57
CA ARG A 61 -7.47 -11.42 -11.17
C ARG A 61 -8.75 -12.24 -10.96
N PHE A 62 -9.40 -12.09 -9.81
CA PHE A 62 -10.62 -12.82 -9.48
C PHE A 62 -11.90 -12.13 -9.97
N ARG A 63 -11.79 -10.96 -10.63
CA ARG A 63 -12.94 -10.26 -11.21
C ARG A 63 -13.24 -10.82 -12.60
N ASP A 64 -14.49 -11.23 -12.83
CA ASP A 64 -14.92 -11.86 -14.08
C ASP A 64 -14.65 -10.97 -15.32
N SER A 65 -14.24 -11.63 -16.41
CA SER A 65 -13.61 -11.08 -17.61
C SER A 65 -14.53 -10.27 -18.53
N LEU A 66 -15.12 -9.18 -18.06
CA LEU A 66 -16.03 -8.31 -18.84
C LEU A 66 -15.33 -7.27 -19.73
N GLY A 67 -14.04 -7.44 -20.01
CA GLY A 67 -13.44 -6.88 -21.23
C GLY A 67 -12.96 -5.44 -21.17
N LEU A 68 -12.68 -4.89 -19.99
CA LEU A 68 -11.69 -3.84 -19.70
C LEU A 68 -11.95 -3.31 -18.29
N ALA A 69 -11.02 -3.53 -17.35
CA ALA A 69 -10.82 -2.59 -16.24
C ALA A 69 -9.50 -2.90 -15.51
N GLY A 70 -8.71 -1.86 -15.24
CA GLY A 70 -7.53 -1.96 -14.36
C GLY A 70 -7.94 -2.14 -12.89
N LEU A 71 -6.99 -1.89 -11.98
CA LEU A 71 -7.16 -1.91 -10.51
C LEU A 71 -8.49 -1.31 -10.02
N GLY A 72 -8.97 -0.28 -10.71
CA GLY A 72 -10.25 0.36 -10.46
C GLY A 72 -10.33 0.97 -9.05
N LEU A 73 -11.55 1.29 -8.63
CA LEU A 73 -11.77 1.90 -7.32
C LEU A 73 -11.40 0.95 -6.16
N GLU A 74 -11.67 -0.36 -6.30
CA GLU A 74 -11.33 -1.34 -5.25
C GLU A 74 -9.82 -1.43 -5.05
N GLY A 75 -9.04 -1.48 -6.13
CA GLY A 75 -7.60 -1.50 -6.02
C GLY A 75 -7.04 -0.22 -5.42
N ALA A 76 -7.58 0.95 -5.80
CA ALA A 76 -7.20 2.23 -5.21
C ALA A 76 -7.45 2.27 -3.69
N ILE A 77 -8.62 1.82 -3.24
CA ILE A 77 -8.95 1.71 -1.80
C ILE A 77 -7.94 0.83 -1.08
N VAL A 78 -7.64 -0.36 -1.61
CA VAL A 78 -6.70 -1.29 -0.98
C VAL A 78 -5.30 -0.67 -0.89
N ILE A 79 -4.79 -0.11 -1.97
CA ILE A 79 -3.47 0.53 -1.99
C ILE A 79 -3.39 1.65 -0.96
N ASN A 80 -4.41 2.52 -0.92
CA ASN A 80 -4.47 3.64 0.02
C ASN A 80 -4.53 3.18 1.48
N VAL A 81 -5.32 2.15 1.79
CA VAL A 81 -5.41 1.59 3.15
C VAL A 81 -4.06 1.04 3.61
N PHE A 82 -3.38 0.26 2.76
CA PHE A 82 -2.08 -0.30 3.12
C PHE A 82 -0.98 0.77 3.20
N GLY A 83 -0.95 1.72 2.27
CA GLY A 83 0.02 2.82 2.29
C GLY A 83 -0.16 3.73 3.50
N ALA A 84 -1.39 4.14 3.80
CA ALA A 84 -1.67 4.98 4.97
C ALA A 84 -1.52 4.22 6.29
N GLY A 85 -1.87 2.93 6.33
CA GLY A 85 -1.63 2.07 7.48
C GLY A 85 -0.13 1.89 7.77
N ALA A 86 0.69 1.71 6.74
CA ALA A 86 2.14 1.65 6.89
C ALA A 86 2.72 2.99 7.37
N LEU A 87 2.26 4.11 6.80
CA LEU A 87 2.64 5.45 7.25
C LEU A 87 2.26 5.69 8.72
N ALA A 88 1.02 5.38 9.11
CA ALA A 88 0.57 5.53 10.49
C ALA A 88 1.36 4.65 11.46
N THR A 89 1.63 3.40 11.08
CA THR A 89 2.45 2.48 11.89
C THR A 89 3.86 3.02 12.08
N TRP A 90 4.48 3.55 11.02
CA TRP A 90 5.80 4.19 11.10
C TRP A 90 5.76 5.44 11.99
N LEU A 91 4.75 6.31 11.85
CA LEU A 91 4.61 7.51 12.69
C LEU A 91 4.49 7.18 14.17
N VAL A 92 3.76 6.11 14.51
CA VAL A 92 3.62 5.64 15.89
C VAL A 92 4.93 5.10 16.45
N ARG A 93 5.75 4.42 15.63
CA ARG A 93 7.00 3.78 16.07
C ARG A 93 8.19 4.75 16.12
N ASP A 94 8.40 5.49 15.04
CA ASP A 94 9.63 6.24 14.79
C ASP A 94 9.39 7.75 14.55
N GLY A 95 8.12 8.17 14.46
CA GLY A 95 7.75 9.55 14.14
C GLY A 95 8.10 10.59 15.21
N SER A 96 8.47 10.18 16.42
CA SER A 96 8.94 11.10 17.46
C SER A 96 10.29 11.75 17.13
N ASN A 97 11.05 11.18 16.18
CA ASN A 97 12.39 11.64 15.80
C ASN A 97 12.38 12.73 14.72
N ILE A 98 11.21 13.13 14.21
CA ILE A 98 11.09 14.16 13.17
C ILE A 98 10.51 15.47 13.74
N PRO A 99 10.76 16.63 13.10
CA PRO A 99 10.18 17.91 13.54
C PRO A 99 8.65 17.86 13.62
N THR A 100 8.07 18.55 14.60
CA THR A 100 6.61 18.56 14.88
C THR A 100 5.76 18.91 13.67
N LEU A 101 6.25 19.82 12.81
CA LEU A 101 5.58 20.17 11.56
C LEU A 101 5.51 18.96 10.61
N GLY A 102 6.62 18.25 10.41
CA GLY A 102 6.68 17.04 9.59
C GLY A 102 5.79 15.94 10.14
N TYR A 103 5.84 15.71 11.45
CA TYR A 103 4.97 14.73 12.13
C TYR A 103 3.49 15.02 11.90
N SER A 104 3.07 16.28 12.12
CA SER A 104 1.69 16.72 11.91
C SER A 104 1.24 16.59 10.45
N VAL A 105 2.10 17.00 9.50
CA VAL A 105 1.82 16.90 8.06
C VAL A 105 1.63 15.45 7.65
N LEU A 106 2.49 14.54 8.10
CA LEU A 106 2.38 13.12 7.75
C LEU A 106 1.12 12.47 8.34
N TRP A 107 0.71 12.85 9.56
CA TRP A 107 -0.58 12.41 10.10
C TRP A 107 -1.77 12.94 9.29
N MET A 108 -1.73 14.20 8.84
CA MET A 108 -2.76 14.74 7.95
C MET A 108 -2.83 13.98 6.62
N VAL A 109 -1.68 13.61 6.04
CA VAL A 109 -1.63 12.78 4.83
C VAL A 109 -2.24 11.40 5.09
N ALA A 110 -1.84 10.71 6.17
CA ALA A 110 -2.40 9.40 6.51
C ALA A 110 -3.92 9.47 6.72
N ALA A 111 -4.41 10.49 7.45
CA ALA A 111 -5.83 10.70 7.70
C ALA A 111 -6.61 11.04 6.42
N ALA A 112 -6.05 11.87 5.54
CA ALA A 112 -6.69 12.22 4.28
C ALA A 112 -6.81 11.01 3.34
N VAL A 113 -5.73 10.23 3.19
CA VAL A 113 -5.71 9.04 2.33
C VAL A 113 -6.67 7.96 2.86
N LEU A 114 -6.68 7.72 4.17
CA LEU A 114 -7.69 6.83 4.77
C LEU A 114 -9.10 7.38 4.64
N GLY A 115 -9.30 8.68 4.84
CA GLY A 115 -10.59 9.34 4.72
C GLY A 115 -11.20 9.18 3.32
N VAL A 116 -10.42 9.40 2.27
CA VAL A 116 -10.83 9.14 0.88
C VAL A 116 -11.22 7.67 0.71
N SER A 117 -10.38 6.74 1.17
CA SER A 117 -10.65 5.29 1.06
C SER A 117 -11.95 4.87 1.76
N ILE A 118 -12.26 5.48 2.90
CA ILE A 118 -13.49 5.25 3.66
C ILE A 118 -14.70 5.78 2.88
N ILE A 119 -14.63 7.01 2.36
CA ILE A 119 -15.71 7.63 1.57
C ILE A 119 -16.02 6.79 0.31
N GLU A 120 -14.98 6.34 -0.40
CA GLU A 120 -15.10 5.51 -1.58
C GLU A 120 -15.74 4.15 -1.24
N SER A 121 -15.33 3.53 -0.13
CA SER A 121 -15.91 2.28 0.37
C SER A 121 -17.41 2.42 0.67
N PHE A 122 -17.82 3.48 1.36
CA PHE A 122 -19.24 3.74 1.66
C PHE A 122 -20.06 4.02 0.41
N THR A 123 -19.52 4.80 -0.52
CA THR A 123 -20.20 5.12 -1.79
C THR A 123 -20.47 3.84 -2.57
N LYS A 124 -19.49 2.93 -2.60
CA LYS A 124 -19.62 1.64 -3.29
C LYS A 124 -20.61 0.69 -2.59
N LEU A 125 -20.57 0.62 -1.26
CA LEU A 125 -21.54 -0.19 -0.50
C LEU A 125 -22.97 0.26 -0.79
N LYS A 126 -23.22 1.58 -0.81
CA LYS A 126 -24.53 2.15 -1.14
C LYS A 126 -24.99 1.78 -2.56
N GLN A 127 -24.08 1.80 -3.54
CA GLN A 127 -24.39 1.40 -4.92
C GLN A 127 -24.70 -0.11 -5.07
N ARG A 128 -24.16 -0.98 -4.21
CA ARG A 128 -24.48 -2.42 -4.23
C ARG A 128 -25.81 -2.76 -3.57
N THR A 129 -26.30 -1.92 -2.65
CA THR A 129 -27.55 -2.15 -1.90
C THR A 129 -28.78 -1.47 -2.49
N ALA A 130 -28.59 -0.61 -3.50
CA ALA A 130 -29.66 0.09 -4.22
C ALA A 130 -30.00 -0.65 -5.51
#